data_AF-A0A2J5P804-F1
#
_entry.id   AF-A0A2J5P804-F1
#
_cell.length_a   1.000
_cell.length_b   1.000
_cell.length_c   1.000
_cell.angle_alpha   90.00
_cell.angle_beta   90.00
_cell.angle_gamma   90.00
#
_symmetry.space_group_name_H-M   'P 1'
#
loop_
_entity.id
_entity.type
_entity.pdbx_description
1 polymer ?
#
loop_
_entity_poly.entity_id
_entity_poly.type
_entity_poly.pdbx_seq_one_letter_code
_entity_poly.pdbx_strand_id
1 'polypeptide(L)'
;MKRHAIYFALALAGAAFTAHAAPFPATPSAAIPVSQYITQVNADKSITFRLFAPDAKRVSVVTGATPDTFVSHDMSKDEQGVWTWKSDALAPNLYEYYFDVDGFRSVDTGSRYQKPQRQVNTSLILVPGSILDDRAVAHGELRTLTYHSKALNAERRVYVWTPPGYTGTGEPLPVLYFYHGFGDSGLSAIDKGRIPQIMDNLLAEGKIKPMLVVVPDTETDIPDAVAENFPPQERRKTFYPLNAKAADKELMNDIIPLIDARFNVRKDADGRALAGLSQGGYQAL
;
A
#
# COMPACT_ATOMS: atom_id res chain seq x y z
N MET A 1 39.03 -78.76 0.94
CA MET A 1 39.39 -77.38 0.51
C MET A 1 38.67 -76.40 1.43
N LYS A 2 39.41 -75.60 2.20
CA LYS A 2 38.91 -74.69 3.25
C LYS A 2 38.33 -73.42 2.60
N ARG A 3 37.05 -73.12 2.87
CA ARG A 3 36.38 -71.88 2.46
C ARG A 3 36.98 -70.70 3.25
N HIS A 4 37.57 -69.73 2.54
CA HIS A 4 38.02 -68.47 3.12
C HIS A 4 36.89 -67.45 2.99
N ALA A 5 36.34 -67.01 4.11
CA ALA A 5 35.41 -65.89 4.15
C ALA A 5 36.24 -64.59 4.17
N ILE A 6 36.10 -63.77 3.12
CA ILE A 6 36.67 -62.43 3.07
C ILE A 6 35.62 -61.48 3.63
N TYR A 7 35.89 -60.89 4.79
CA TYR A 7 35.08 -59.81 5.35
C TYR A 7 35.54 -58.50 4.73
N PHE A 8 34.69 -57.87 3.91
CA PHE A 8 34.86 -56.49 3.48
C PHE A 8 34.38 -55.57 4.62
N ALA A 9 35.31 -54.92 5.32
CA ALA A 9 34.98 -53.83 6.23
C ALA A 9 34.74 -52.57 5.39
N LEU A 10 33.47 -52.19 5.24
CA LEU A 10 33.10 -50.93 4.62
C LEU A 10 33.33 -49.81 5.66
N ALA A 11 34.44 -49.08 5.54
CA ALA A 11 34.67 -47.89 6.33
C ALA A 11 33.77 -46.76 5.79
N LEU A 12 32.61 -46.56 6.41
CA LEU A 12 31.83 -45.33 6.24
C LEU A 12 32.59 -44.20 6.93
N ALA A 13 33.42 -43.48 6.17
CA ALA A 13 33.88 -42.16 6.57
C ALA A 13 32.68 -41.20 6.56
N GLY A 14 32.01 -41.07 7.70
CA GLY A 14 31.00 -40.04 7.90
C GLY A 14 31.66 -38.68 7.85
N ALA A 15 31.58 -37.98 6.73
CA ALA A 15 31.91 -36.56 6.67
C ALA A 15 30.89 -35.82 7.54
N ALA A 16 31.31 -35.41 8.74
CA ALA A 16 30.53 -34.54 9.59
C ALA A 16 30.45 -33.16 8.91
N PHE A 17 29.36 -32.90 8.18
CA PHE A 17 29.06 -31.55 7.72
C PHE A 17 28.64 -30.71 8.91
N THR A 18 29.56 -29.88 9.42
CA THR A 18 29.21 -28.80 10.32
C THR A 18 28.49 -27.73 9.51
N ALA A 19 27.15 -27.73 9.59
CA ALA A 19 26.34 -26.66 9.04
C ALA A 19 26.68 -25.36 9.77
N HIS A 20 27.39 -24.45 9.10
CA HIS A 20 27.60 -23.09 9.61
C HIS A 20 26.39 -22.26 9.22
N ALA A 21 25.79 -21.57 10.19
CA ALA A 21 24.70 -20.64 9.92
C ALA A 21 25.19 -19.51 9.00
N ALA A 22 24.34 -19.11 8.06
CA ALA A 22 24.60 -17.93 7.25
C ALA A 22 24.67 -16.68 8.15
N PRO A 23 25.58 -15.73 7.88
CA PRO A 23 25.65 -14.49 8.65
C PRO A 23 24.40 -13.64 8.42
N PHE A 24 24.06 -12.81 9.41
CA PHE A 24 23.04 -11.77 9.24
C PHE A 24 23.49 -10.72 8.23
N PRO A 25 22.55 -10.01 7.58
CA PRO A 25 22.89 -8.84 6.77
C PRO A 25 23.66 -7.81 7.60
N ALA A 26 24.62 -7.13 6.96
CA ALA A 26 25.29 -5.99 7.57
C ALA A 26 24.29 -4.89 7.90
N THR A 27 24.65 -4.03 8.85
CA THR A 27 23.89 -2.82 9.19
C THR A 27 24.77 -1.58 8.98
N PRO A 28 24.18 -0.40 8.68
CA PRO A 28 24.93 0.84 8.64
C PRO A 28 25.68 1.09 9.96
N SER A 29 26.85 1.72 9.88
CA SER A 29 27.60 2.10 11.08
C SER A 29 26.75 2.97 12.01
N ALA A 30 26.73 2.66 13.31
CA ALA A 30 26.05 3.49 14.30
C ALA A 30 26.69 4.89 14.46
N ALA A 31 27.87 5.13 13.87
CA ALA A 31 28.54 6.42 13.90
C ALA A 31 28.05 7.41 12.83
N ILE A 32 27.31 6.94 11.81
CA ILE A 32 26.76 7.83 10.77
C ILE A 32 25.30 8.18 11.07
N PRO A 33 24.89 9.47 10.88
CA PRO A 33 23.49 9.85 11.02
C PRO A 33 22.59 9.10 10.03
N VAL A 34 21.37 8.76 10.48
CA VAL A 34 20.36 8.06 9.66
C VAL A 34 20.12 8.74 8.31
N SER A 35 20.09 10.08 8.29
CA SER A 35 19.90 10.90 7.10
C SER A 35 20.94 10.66 5.99
N GLN A 36 22.09 10.05 6.31
CA GLN A 36 23.12 9.72 5.33
C GLN A 36 22.87 8.42 4.58
N TYR A 37 21.92 7.59 5.02
CA TYR A 37 21.63 6.29 4.38
C TYR A 37 20.14 5.99 4.19
N ILE A 38 19.25 6.96 4.45
CA ILE A 38 17.83 6.89 4.12
C ILE A 38 17.44 7.90 3.03
N THR A 39 16.38 7.57 2.31
CA THR A 39 15.76 8.47 1.33
C THR A 39 15.17 9.71 2.00
N GLN A 40 15.33 10.88 1.40
CA GLN A 40 14.79 12.14 1.92
C GLN A 40 14.41 13.14 0.82
N VAL A 41 13.43 14.00 1.11
CA VAL A 41 13.14 15.19 0.31
C VAL A 41 14.06 16.33 0.75
N ASN A 42 14.69 17.01 -0.20
CA ASN A 42 15.59 18.12 0.03
C ASN A 42 14.84 19.46 0.01
N ALA A 43 15.49 20.53 0.49
CA ALA A 43 14.92 21.88 0.53
C ALA A 43 14.55 22.44 -0.86
N ASP A 44 15.25 22.02 -1.92
CA ASP A 44 14.99 22.37 -3.32
C ASP A 44 13.87 21.52 -3.95
N LYS A 45 13.15 20.70 -3.16
CA LYS A 45 12.13 19.75 -3.60
C LYS A 45 12.62 18.61 -4.48
N SER A 46 13.93 18.42 -4.61
CA SER A 46 14.47 17.16 -5.13
C SER A 46 14.38 16.06 -4.08
N ILE A 47 14.52 14.81 -4.51
CA ILE A 47 14.62 13.66 -3.62
C ILE A 47 16.01 13.07 -3.74
N THR A 48 16.66 12.79 -2.61
CA THR A 48 17.85 11.92 -2.59
C THR A 48 17.44 10.56 -2.10
N PHE A 49 17.42 9.60 -3.01
CA PHE A 49 17.15 8.19 -2.73
C PHE A 49 18.42 7.53 -2.21
N ARG A 50 18.28 6.76 -1.13
CA ARG A 50 19.40 6.04 -0.53
C ARG A 50 19.01 4.65 -0.09
N LEU A 51 19.91 3.70 -0.30
CA LEU A 51 19.75 2.32 0.17
C LEU A 51 21.10 1.77 0.64
N PHE A 52 21.18 1.34 1.89
CA PHE A 52 22.33 0.59 2.37
C PHE A 52 22.26 -0.85 1.86
N ALA A 53 23.14 -1.20 0.92
CA ALA A 53 23.23 -2.54 0.33
C ALA A 53 24.70 -2.85 -0.02
N PRO A 54 25.55 -3.11 0.99
CA PRO A 54 27.00 -3.18 0.85
C PRO A 54 27.50 -4.38 0.04
N ASP A 55 26.69 -5.41 -0.15
CA ASP A 55 27.04 -6.59 -0.97
C ASP A 55 26.38 -6.56 -2.35
N ALA A 56 25.44 -5.64 -2.59
CA ALA A 56 24.79 -5.51 -3.89
C ALA A 56 25.78 -5.08 -4.96
N LYS A 57 25.55 -5.52 -6.20
CA LYS A 57 26.40 -5.23 -7.37
C LYS A 57 25.81 -4.15 -8.27
N ARG A 58 24.48 -4.08 -8.35
CA ARG A 58 23.71 -3.04 -9.03
C ARG A 58 22.52 -2.66 -8.16
N VAL A 59 22.33 -1.36 -7.96
CA VAL A 59 21.09 -0.83 -7.45
C VAL A 59 20.59 0.28 -8.37
N SER A 60 19.32 0.21 -8.72
CA SER A 60 18.62 1.30 -9.40
C SER A 60 17.39 1.68 -8.58
N VAL A 61 17.04 2.96 -8.52
CA VAL A 61 15.73 3.40 -8.04
C VAL A 61 14.79 3.49 -9.23
N VAL A 62 13.60 2.91 -9.10
CA VAL A 62 12.56 3.00 -10.13
C VAL A 62 11.45 3.90 -9.62
N THR A 63 11.26 5.04 -10.29
CA THR A 63 10.20 6.01 -10.00
C THR A 63 9.01 5.78 -10.91
N GLY A 64 7.79 6.04 -10.44
CA GLY A 64 6.55 5.88 -11.20
C GLY A 64 5.58 4.92 -10.50
N ALA A 65 4.30 5.01 -10.86
CA ALA A 65 3.24 4.27 -10.15
C ALA A 65 2.68 3.07 -10.96
N THR A 66 2.95 3.01 -12.26
CA THR A 66 2.44 1.97 -13.17
C THR A 66 3.53 1.54 -14.15
N PRO A 67 3.43 0.33 -14.74
CA PRO A 67 4.40 -0.13 -15.75
C PRO A 67 4.71 0.89 -16.85
N ASP A 68 3.68 1.60 -17.34
CA ASP A 68 3.82 2.59 -18.42
C ASP A 68 4.48 3.90 -17.96
N THR A 69 4.61 4.12 -16.65
CA THR A 69 5.19 5.34 -16.05
C THR A 69 6.50 5.07 -15.32
N PHE A 70 6.97 3.82 -15.28
CA PHE A 70 8.22 3.47 -14.61
C PHE A 70 9.43 4.04 -15.35
N VAL A 71 10.33 4.64 -14.58
CA VAL A 71 11.63 5.13 -15.04
C VAL A 71 12.68 4.62 -14.07
N SER A 72 13.67 3.88 -14.58
CA SER A 72 14.78 3.33 -13.80
C SER A 72 15.97 4.28 -13.82
N HIS A 73 16.56 4.54 -12.65
CA HIS A 73 17.72 5.41 -12.47
C HIS A 73 18.82 4.64 -11.75
N ASP A 74 19.95 4.46 -12.40
CA ASP A 74 21.10 3.79 -11.79
C ASP A 74 21.67 4.61 -10.63
N MET A 75 21.93 3.93 -9.52
CA MET A 75 22.48 4.54 -8.31
C MET A 75 23.99 4.30 -8.26
N SER A 76 24.70 5.17 -7.54
CA SER A 76 26.14 5.01 -7.28
C SER A 76 26.38 4.59 -5.84
N LYS A 77 27.26 3.61 -5.63
CA LYS A 77 27.64 3.10 -4.31
C LYS A 77 28.86 3.84 -3.76
N ASP A 78 28.81 4.27 -2.51
CA ASP A 78 29.96 4.82 -1.81
C ASP A 78 30.79 3.74 -1.07
N GLU A 79 31.89 4.18 -0.44
CA GLU A 79 32.79 3.31 0.33
C GLU A 79 32.13 2.70 1.57
N GLN A 80 31.03 3.29 2.04
CA GLN A 80 30.24 2.82 3.17
C GLN A 80 29.17 1.81 2.74
N GLY A 81 29.02 1.55 1.44
CA GLY A 81 28.04 0.61 0.89
C GLY A 81 26.63 1.18 0.73
N VAL A 82 26.48 2.52 0.77
CA VAL A 82 25.23 3.22 0.52
C VAL A 82 25.12 3.55 -0.96
N TRP A 83 24.04 3.11 -1.58
CA TRP A 83 23.67 3.46 -2.94
C TRP A 83 22.88 4.75 -2.93
N THR A 84 23.25 5.72 -3.78
CA THR A 84 22.61 7.03 -3.85
C THR A 84 22.26 7.43 -5.28
N TRP A 85 21.09 8.04 -5.46
CA TRP A 85 20.73 8.83 -6.64
C TRP A 85 19.91 10.05 -6.21
N LYS A 86 20.12 11.20 -6.85
CA LYS A 86 19.39 12.45 -6.59
C LYS A 86 18.56 12.79 -7.82
N SER A 87 17.27 13.04 -7.63
CA SER A 87 16.39 13.55 -8.68
C SER A 87 16.60 15.04 -8.94
N ASP A 88 16.04 15.54 -10.04
CA ASP A 88 15.75 16.96 -10.18
C ASP A 88 14.68 17.42 -9.16
N ALA A 89 14.46 18.73 -9.07
CA ALA A 89 13.37 19.30 -8.28
C ALA A 89 12.02 18.81 -8.81
N LEU A 90 11.16 18.35 -7.91
CA LEU A 90 9.84 17.82 -8.24
C LEU A 90 8.73 18.78 -7.84
N ALA A 91 7.61 18.70 -8.55
CA ALA A 91 6.40 19.40 -8.16
C ALA A 91 5.85 18.81 -6.84
N PRO A 92 5.14 19.59 -6.02
CA PRO A 92 4.46 19.04 -4.84
C PRO A 92 3.48 17.93 -5.22
N ASN A 93 3.75 16.71 -4.76
CA ASN A 93 2.91 15.54 -4.96
C ASN A 93 3.38 14.37 -4.08
N LEU A 94 2.57 13.31 -4.01
CA LEU A 94 2.99 12.02 -3.49
C LEU A 94 3.55 11.16 -4.62
N TYR A 95 4.81 10.76 -4.51
CA TYR A 95 5.50 9.94 -5.49
C TYR A 95 5.60 8.49 -5.01
N GLU A 96 5.50 7.56 -5.95
CA GLU A 96 5.68 6.13 -5.74
C GLU A 96 6.98 5.66 -6.39
N TYR A 97 7.70 4.77 -5.69
CA TYR A 97 8.97 4.23 -6.16
C TYR A 97 9.29 2.87 -5.53
N TYR A 98 10.31 2.18 -6.03
CA TYR A 98 10.92 1.01 -5.41
C TYR A 98 12.40 0.91 -5.81
N PHE A 99 13.16 0.05 -5.16
CA PHE A 99 14.53 -0.28 -5.56
C PHE A 99 14.60 -1.58 -6.35
N ASP A 100 15.39 -1.62 -7.42
CA ASP A 100 15.86 -2.85 -8.05
C ASP A 100 17.28 -3.13 -7.54
N VAL A 101 17.44 -4.20 -6.75
CA VAL A 101 18.71 -4.64 -6.18
C VAL A 101 19.10 -5.95 -6.85
N ASP A 102 20.03 -5.92 -7.79
CA ASP A 102 20.48 -7.11 -8.52
C ASP A 102 19.33 -7.94 -9.18
N GLY A 103 18.25 -7.30 -9.62
CA GLY A 103 17.06 -7.93 -10.19
C GLY A 103 15.94 -8.19 -9.16
N PHE A 104 16.18 -7.93 -7.88
CA PHE A 104 15.18 -8.04 -6.81
C PHE A 104 14.50 -6.70 -6.54
N ARG A 105 13.18 -6.67 -6.69
CA ARG A 105 12.36 -5.52 -6.30
C ARG A 105 12.22 -5.45 -4.79
N SER A 106 12.70 -4.36 -4.20
CA SER A 106 12.56 -4.05 -2.77
C SER A 106 11.82 -2.73 -2.57
N VAL A 107 10.99 -2.68 -1.51
CA VAL A 107 10.57 -1.41 -0.93
C VAL A 107 11.77 -0.68 -0.32
N ASP A 108 11.62 0.61 -0.06
CA ASP A 108 12.58 1.35 0.77
C ASP A 108 12.44 0.89 2.23
N THR A 109 13.47 0.21 2.71
CA THR A 109 13.58 -0.30 4.09
C THR A 109 13.92 0.80 5.10
N GLY A 110 14.37 1.97 4.63
CA GLY A 110 14.59 3.18 5.43
C GLY A 110 13.38 4.12 5.50
N SER A 111 12.31 3.86 4.73
CA SER A 111 11.09 4.66 4.74
C SER A 111 10.02 4.07 5.65
N ARG A 112 9.29 4.95 6.37
CA ARG A 112 8.07 4.57 7.11
C ARG A 112 6.81 4.51 6.24
N TYR A 113 6.93 4.87 4.97
CA TYR A 113 5.80 4.99 4.05
C TYR A 113 5.88 3.93 2.95
N GLN A 114 5.72 2.65 3.31
CA GLN A 114 5.40 1.66 2.29
C GLN A 114 3.95 1.86 1.81
N LYS A 115 3.66 1.52 0.56
CA LYS A 115 2.28 1.54 0.08
C LYS A 115 1.54 0.32 0.68
N PRO A 116 0.47 0.50 1.48
CA PRO A 116 -0.21 -0.59 2.16
C PRO A 116 -1.20 -1.28 1.21
N GLN A 117 -0.64 -2.02 0.25
CA GLN A 117 -1.36 -2.76 -0.78
C GLN A 117 -1.24 -4.27 -0.52
N ARG A 118 -1.98 -5.10 -1.26
CA ARG A 118 -2.00 -6.57 -1.01
C ARG A 118 -0.61 -7.20 -1.13
N GLN A 119 0.14 -6.80 -2.15
CA GLN A 119 1.54 -7.17 -2.33
C GLN A 119 2.44 -5.95 -2.12
N VAL A 120 2.90 -5.74 -0.89
CA VAL A 120 3.75 -4.59 -0.54
C VAL A 120 5.08 -4.70 -1.30
N ASN A 121 5.25 -3.84 -2.31
CA ASN A 121 6.42 -3.87 -3.20
C ASN A 121 6.82 -2.47 -3.72
N THR A 122 6.17 -1.42 -3.24
CA THR A 122 6.52 -0.01 -3.50
C THR A 122 6.50 0.82 -2.22
N SER A 123 7.15 1.97 -2.29
CA SER A 123 7.24 2.98 -1.25
C SER A 123 6.73 4.32 -1.76
N LEU A 124 6.30 5.16 -0.82
CA LEU A 124 5.74 6.47 -1.07
C LEU A 124 6.64 7.54 -0.46
N ILE A 125 6.69 8.71 -1.10
CA ILE A 125 7.40 9.89 -0.58
C ILE A 125 6.67 11.16 -1.01
N LEU A 126 6.37 12.00 -0.03
CA LEU A 126 5.62 13.25 -0.23
C LEU A 126 6.58 14.41 -0.44
N VAL A 127 6.53 15.04 -1.62
CA VAL A 127 7.12 16.36 -1.85
C VAL A 127 6.08 17.41 -1.44
N PRO A 128 6.34 18.23 -0.41
CA PRO A 128 5.33 19.10 0.18
C PRO A 128 5.00 20.33 -0.69
N GLY A 129 3.84 20.93 -0.44
CA GLY A 129 3.35 22.15 -1.05
C GLY A 129 2.04 21.98 -1.82
N SER A 130 1.18 21.04 -1.44
CA SER A 130 -0.06 20.71 -2.15
C SER A 130 -1.25 20.48 -1.20
N ILE A 131 -2.41 20.10 -1.74
CA ILE A 131 -3.60 19.69 -0.95
C ILE A 131 -3.37 18.38 -0.19
N LEU A 132 -2.30 17.65 -0.52
CA LEU A 132 -1.94 16.39 0.12
C LEU A 132 -1.23 16.57 1.46
N ASP A 133 -0.83 17.79 1.82
CA ASP A 133 -0.04 18.07 3.01
C ASP A 133 -0.90 18.00 4.29
N ASP A 134 -0.28 17.63 5.40
CA ASP A 134 -0.85 17.82 6.73
C ASP A 134 -0.70 19.31 7.09
N ARG A 135 -1.79 20.09 6.96
CA ARG A 135 -1.82 21.53 7.21
C ARG A 135 -2.40 21.85 8.59
N ALA A 136 -2.12 23.03 9.11
CA ALA A 136 -2.70 23.53 10.37
C ALA A 136 -4.18 23.92 10.20
N VAL A 137 -5.05 22.93 10.03
CA VAL A 137 -6.51 23.06 9.89
C VAL A 137 -7.22 22.14 10.90
N ALA A 138 -8.54 22.25 11.02
CA ALA A 138 -9.29 21.29 11.81
C ALA A 138 -9.25 19.92 11.10
N HIS A 139 -8.94 18.86 11.86
CA HIS A 139 -8.79 17.51 11.33
C HIS A 139 -10.00 16.64 11.62
N GLY A 140 -10.44 15.90 10.60
CA GLY A 140 -11.41 14.84 10.75
C GLY A 140 -10.85 13.62 11.48
N GLU A 141 -11.72 12.67 11.78
CA GLU A 141 -11.32 11.39 12.38
C GLU A 141 -11.36 10.29 11.33
N LEU A 142 -10.32 9.47 11.28
CA LEU A 142 -10.33 8.21 10.53
C LEU A 142 -10.66 7.06 11.48
N ARG A 143 -11.79 6.41 11.25
CA ARG A 143 -12.28 5.28 12.05
C ARG A 143 -12.19 3.99 11.25
N THR A 144 -11.61 2.95 11.83
CA THR A 144 -11.65 1.59 11.27
C THR A 144 -12.79 0.84 11.93
N LEU A 145 -13.72 0.32 11.13
CA LEU A 145 -14.85 -0.47 11.61
C LEU A 145 -14.68 -1.90 11.12
N THR A 146 -14.82 -2.86 12.03
CA THR A 146 -14.90 -4.29 11.72
C THR A 146 -16.36 -4.73 11.76
N TYR A 147 -16.79 -5.53 10.80
CA TYR A 147 -18.14 -6.08 10.72
C TYR A 147 -18.15 -7.44 10.03
N HIS A 148 -19.15 -8.24 10.35
CA HIS A 148 -19.44 -9.47 9.61
C HIS A 148 -20.24 -9.14 8.35
N SER A 149 -19.68 -9.36 7.17
CA SER A 149 -20.42 -9.28 5.91
C SER A 149 -21.23 -10.56 5.74
N LYS A 150 -22.57 -10.44 5.71
CA LYS A 150 -23.45 -11.56 5.39
C LYS A 150 -23.41 -11.87 3.89
N ALA A 151 -23.17 -10.86 3.06
CA ALA A 151 -23.08 -11.03 1.61
C ALA A 151 -21.91 -11.93 1.22
N LEU A 152 -20.78 -11.80 1.92
CA LEU A 152 -19.53 -12.53 1.66
C LEU A 152 -19.25 -13.65 2.66
N ASN A 153 -19.99 -13.71 3.77
CA ASN A 153 -19.78 -14.65 4.88
C ASN A 153 -18.34 -14.56 5.44
N ALA A 154 -17.88 -13.34 5.71
CA ALA A 154 -16.53 -13.06 6.18
C ALA A 154 -16.48 -11.84 7.10
N GLU A 155 -15.51 -11.80 8.01
CA GLU A 155 -15.19 -10.59 8.78
C GLU A 155 -14.42 -9.61 7.90
N ARG A 156 -14.97 -8.40 7.77
CA ARG A 156 -14.44 -7.34 6.90
C ARG A 156 -14.14 -6.10 7.70
N ARG A 157 -13.35 -5.22 7.09
CA ARG A 157 -13.02 -3.89 7.63
C ARG A 157 -13.38 -2.81 6.61
N VAL A 158 -13.85 -1.68 7.10
CA VAL A 158 -14.09 -0.47 6.33
C VAL A 158 -13.47 0.72 7.06
N TYR A 159 -12.91 1.66 6.31
CA TYR A 159 -12.43 2.93 6.86
C TYR A 159 -13.48 4.02 6.65
N VAL A 160 -13.68 4.85 7.67
CA VAL A 160 -14.64 5.96 7.62
C VAL A 160 -13.93 7.22 8.08
N TRP A 161 -13.79 8.19 7.19
CA TRP A 161 -13.44 9.55 7.56
C TRP A 161 -14.70 10.34 7.90
N THR A 162 -14.72 10.96 9.08
CA THR A 162 -15.75 11.90 9.51
C THR A 162 -15.18 13.31 9.58
N PRO A 163 -15.95 14.36 9.24
CA PRO A 163 -15.44 15.73 9.26
C PRO A 163 -15.09 16.18 10.68
N PRO A 164 -14.25 17.22 10.83
CA PRO A 164 -13.86 17.75 12.14
C PRO A 164 -15.08 18.08 13.00
N GLY A 165 -15.07 17.66 14.26
CA GLY A 165 -16.14 17.93 15.22
C GLY A 165 -17.43 17.11 15.02
N TYR A 166 -17.39 16.05 14.21
CA TYR A 166 -18.54 15.17 14.05
C TYR A 166 -18.92 14.44 15.36
N THR A 167 -20.12 14.71 15.86
CA THR A 167 -20.65 14.11 17.10
C THR A 167 -21.77 13.09 16.85
N GLY A 168 -22.23 12.92 15.61
CA GLY A 168 -23.44 12.16 15.29
C GLY A 168 -24.75 12.87 15.63
N THR A 169 -24.71 14.12 16.10
CA THR A 169 -25.90 14.95 16.35
C THR A 169 -26.01 16.05 15.30
N GLY A 170 -27.23 16.45 14.94
CA GLY A 170 -27.49 17.54 13.97
C GLY A 170 -28.05 17.03 12.65
N GLU A 171 -27.79 17.77 11.56
CA GLU A 171 -28.26 17.38 10.22
C GLU A 171 -27.53 16.12 9.72
N PRO A 172 -28.27 15.15 9.13
CA PRO A 172 -27.65 13.97 8.56
C PRO A 172 -26.70 14.33 7.41
N LEU A 173 -25.47 13.83 7.44
CA LEU A 173 -24.46 14.15 6.44
C LEU A 173 -24.56 13.28 5.19
N PRO A 174 -24.24 13.79 3.98
CA PRO A 174 -24.06 12.95 2.81
C PRO A 174 -22.84 12.03 2.97
N VAL A 175 -22.81 10.95 2.19
CA VAL A 175 -21.74 9.93 2.25
C VAL A 175 -21.17 9.70 0.86
N LEU A 176 -19.84 9.78 0.74
CA LEU A 176 -19.08 9.31 -0.41
C LEU A 176 -18.51 7.93 -0.11
N TYR A 177 -18.91 6.93 -0.89
CA TYR A 177 -18.26 5.62 -0.92
C TYR A 177 -17.15 5.65 -1.98
N PHE A 178 -15.91 5.33 -1.59
CA PHE A 178 -14.75 5.38 -2.48
C PHE A 178 -14.06 4.03 -2.62
N TYR A 179 -14.05 3.50 -3.84
CA TYR A 179 -13.48 2.21 -4.20
C TYR A 179 -12.04 2.31 -4.70
N HIS A 180 -11.14 1.53 -4.12
CA HIS A 180 -9.75 1.43 -4.56
C HIS A 180 -9.59 0.54 -5.82
N GLY A 181 -8.37 0.53 -6.38
CA GLY A 181 -8.06 -0.26 -7.57
C GLY A 181 -7.68 -1.72 -7.26
N PHE A 182 -7.49 -2.51 -8.32
CA PHE A 182 -7.01 -3.90 -8.23
C PHE A 182 -5.66 -3.96 -7.51
N GLY A 183 -5.52 -4.90 -6.57
CA GLY A 183 -4.26 -5.16 -5.85
C GLY A 183 -3.91 -4.11 -4.79
N ASP A 184 -4.69 -3.04 -4.69
CA ASP A 184 -4.67 -2.07 -3.61
C ASP A 184 -5.49 -2.58 -2.40
N SER A 185 -5.58 -1.77 -1.35
CA SER A 185 -6.44 -2.04 -0.20
C SER A 185 -7.17 -0.77 0.23
N GLY A 186 -8.16 -0.90 1.12
CA GLY A 186 -8.78 0.28 1.74
C GLY A 186 -7.75 1.22 2.39
N LEU A 187 -6.68 0.68 2.97
CA LEU A 187 -5.64 1.49 3.59
C LEU A 187 -4.76 2.19 2.56
N SER A 188 -4.54 1.62 1.37
CA SER A 188 -3.78 2.35 0.34
C SER A 188 -4.58 3.50 -0.27
N ALA A 189 -5.92 3.38 -0.35
CA ALA A 189 -6.77 4.53 -0.67
C ALA A 189 -6.66 5.65 0.38
N ILE A 190 -6.53 5.31 1.67
CA ILE A 190 -6.28 6.29 2.71
C ILE A 190 -4.87 6.91 2.58
N ASP A 191 -3.83 6.08 2.56
CA ASP A 191 -2.44 6.54 2.68
C ASP A 191 -1.90 7.13 1.38
N LYS A 192 -2.05 6.40 0.26
CA LYS A 192 -1.63 6.89 -1.07
C LYS A 192 -2.62 7.91 -1.62
N GLY A 193 -3.91 7.69 -1.42
CA GLY A 193 -4.93 8.64 -1.86
C GLY A 193 -4.98 9.91 -1.01
N ARG A 194 -4.33 9.93 0.17
CA ARG A 194 -4.31 11.06 1.11
C ARG A 194 -5.71 11.60 1.41
N ILE A 195 -6.69 10.68 1.50
CA ILE A 195 -8.11 11.04 1.64
C ILE A 195 -8.32 11.96 2.85
N PRO A 196 -7.84 11.64 4.07
CA PRO A 196 -8.04 12.54 5.21
C PRO A 196 -7.51 13.96 4.96
N GLN A 197 -6.31 14.10 4.40
CA GLN A 197 -5.69 15.41 4.14
C GLN A 197 -6.44 16.18 3.06
N ILE A 198 -6.84 15.52 1.97
CA ILE A 198 -7.63 16.16 0.92
C ILE A 198 -8.96 16.65 1.49
N MET A 199 -9.65 15.82 2.27
CA MET A 199 -10.95 16.17 2.83
C MET A 199 -10.85 17.30 3.86
N ASP A 200 -9.88 17.23 4.79
CA ASP A 200 -9.63 18.29 5.78
C ASP A 200 -9.32 19.63 5.09
N ASN A 201 -8.39 19.62 4.14
CA ASN A 201 -7.92 20.83 3.49
C ASN A 201 -8.99 21.45 2.57
N LEU A 202 -9.72 20.63 1.80
CA LEU A 202 -10.81 21.14 0.96
C LEU A 202 -11.97 21.69 1.79
N LEU A 203 -12.26 21.09 2.95
CA LEU A 203 -13.29 21.56 3.86
C LEU A 203 -12.89 22.88 4.50
N ALA A 204 -11.63 23.01 4.96
CA ALA A 204 -11.09 24.25 5.50
C ALA A 204 -11.05 25.38 4.46
N GLU A 205 -10.85 25.05 3.17
CA GLU A 205 -10.93 25.99 2.05
C GLU A 205 -12.37 26.31 1.62
N GLY A 206 -13.40 25.68 2.20
CA GLY A 206 -14.81 25.88 1.85
C GLY A 206 -15.19 25.34 0.47
N LYS A 207 -14.38 24.45 -0.11
CA LYS A 207 -14.59 23.89 -1.46
C LYS A 207 -15.51 22.67 -1.49
N ILE A 208 -15.73 22.05 -0.33
CA ILE A 208 -16.66 20.93 -0.16
C ILE A 208 -17.60 21.20 1.01
N LYS A 209 -18.76 20.55 0.99
CA LYS A 209 -19.65 20.48 2.16
C LYS A 209 -19.15 19.38 3.12
N PRO A 210 -19.43 19.49 4.43
CA PRO A 210 -19.22 18.39 5.35
C PRO A 210 -19.91 17.11 4.85
N MET A 211 -19.18 15.99 4.84
CA MET A 211 -19.65 14.68 4.40
C MET A 211 -18.85 13.58 5.08
N LEU A 212 -19.34 12.35 5.07
CA LEU A 212 -18.52 11.19 5.40
C LEU A 212 -17.83 10.66 4.13
N VAL A 213 -16.64 10.09 4.29
CA VAL A 213 -16.01 9.27 3.25
C VAL A 213 -15.84 7.86 3.78
N VAL A 214 -16.43 6.88 3.10
CA VAL A 214 -16.39 5.47 3.46
C VAL A 214 -15.56 4.74 2.40
N VAL A 215 -14.48 4.09 2.83
CA VAL A 215 -13.53 3.40 1.98
C VAL A 215 -13.57 1.91 2.33
N PRO A 216 -14.43 1.12 1.65
CA PRO A 216 -14.45 -0.31 1.81
C PRO A 216 -13.26 -0.96 1.10
N ASP A 217 -12.94 -2.18 1.52
CA ASP A 217 -12.01 -3.03 0.81
C ASP A 217 -12.75 -3.69 -0.37
N THR A 218 -12.30 -3.40 -1.58
CA THR A 218 -13.02 -3.76 -2.80
C THR A 218 -12.67 -5.15 -3.30
N GLU A 219 -11.64 -5.78 -2.73
CA GLU A 219 -11.28 -7.17 -3.05
C GLU A 219 -12.07 -8.09 -2.13
N THR A 220 -13.16 -8.63 -2.68
CA THR A 220 -14.15 -9.37 -1.89
C THR A 220 -13.65 -10.74 -1.41
N ASP A 221 -12.64 -11.29 -2.09
CA ASP A 221 -12.03 -12.59 -1.83
C ASP A 221 -13.07 -13.73 -1.72
N ILE A 222 -14.18 -13.61 -2.46
CA ILE A 222 -15.09 -14.75 -2.64
C ILE A 222 -14.34 -15.91 -3.32
N PRO A 223 -14.73 -17.18 -3.10
CA PRO A 223 -13.99 -18.33 -3.62
C PRO A 223 -13.71 -18.28 -5.13
N ASP A 224 -14.66 -17.75 -5.91
CA ASP A 224 -14.55 -17.65 -7.37
C ASP A 224 -13.80 -16.40 -7.85
N ALA A 225 -13.45 -15.48 -6.96
CA ALA A 225 -12.79 -14.21 -7.28
C ALA A 225 -11.82 -13.80 -6.15
N VAL A 226 -10.76 -14.59 -5.98
CA VAL A 226 -9.57 -14.21 -5.19
C VAL A 226 -8.56 -13.56 -6.13
N ALA A 227 -8.18 -12.31 -5.86
CA ALA A 227 -7.43 -11.45 -6.79
C ALA A 227 -6.12 -12.11 -7.29
N GLU A 228 -5.39 -12.75 -6.39
CA GLU A 228 -4.10 -13.39 -6.66
C GLU A 228 -4.19 -14.58 -7.63
N ASN A 229 -5.38 -15.19 -7.79
CA ASN A 229 -5.58 -16.34 -8.66
C ASN A 229 -5.75 -15.97 -10.14
N PHE A 230 -5.82 -14.68 -10.47
CA PHE A 230 -6.09 -14.23 -11.84
C PHE A 230 -4.87 -13.54 -12.46
N PRO A 231 -4.40 -13.98 -13.66
CA PRO A 231 -3.30 -13.34 -14.35
C PRO A 231 -3.72 -11.96 -14.90
N PRO A 232 -2.81 -10.96 -14.96
CA PRO A 232 -3.13 -9.59 -15.37
C PRO A 232 -3.94 -9.47 -16.67
N GLN A 233 -3.64 -10.32 -17.67
CA GLN A 233 -4.27 -10.26 -18.99
C GLN A 233 -5.75 -10.71 -18.98
N GLU A 234 -6.15 -11.55 -18.03
CA GLU A 234 -7.50 -12.13 -17.99
C GLU A 234 -8.43 -11.45 -16.98
N ARG A 235 -7.87 -10.73 -16.00
CA ARG A 235 -8.63 -10.15 -14.86
C ARG A 235 -9.84 -9.33 -15.28
N ARG A 236 -9.72 -8.50 -16.32
CA ARG A 236 -10.84 -7.64 -16.77
C ARG A 236 -12.04 -8.43 -17.28
N LYS A 237 -11.82 -9.63 -17.83
CA LYS A 237 -12.88 -10.48 -18.38
C LYS A 237 -13.45 -11.46 -17.36
N THR A 238 -12.63 -11.86 -16.39
CA THR A 238 -12.96 -12.93 -15.43
C THR A 238 -13.17 -12.40 -14.02
N PHE A 239 -12.11 -11.88 -13.39
CA PHE A 239 -12.13 -11.37 -12.01
C PHE A 239 -13.09 -10.19 -11.82
N TYR A 240 -12.97 -9.15 -12.67
CA TYR A 240 -13.65 -7.86 -12.48
C TYR A 240 -15.18 -8.01 -12.37
N PRO A 241 -15.87 -8.74 -13.27
CA PRO A 241 -17.32 -8.92 -13.18
C PRO A 241 -17.78 -9.67 -11.92
N LEU A 242 -17.04 -10.73 -11.53
CA LEU A 242 -17.39 -11.54 -10.36
C LEU A 242 -17.21 -10.76 -9.06
N ASN A 243 -16.07 -10.08 -8.93
CA ASN A 243 -15.73 -9.27 -7.77
C ASN A 243 -16.63 -8.04 -7.65
N ALA A 244 -16.97 -7.37 -8.77
CA ALA A 244 -17.93 -6.25 -8.77
C ALA A 244 -19.30 -6.67 -8.22
N LYS A 245 -19.85 -7.77 -8.72
CA LYS A 245 -21.15 -8.30 -8.25
C LYS A 245 -21.15 -8.62 -6.76
N ALA A 246 -20.04 -9.17 -6.25
CA ALA A 246 -19.89 -9.46 -4.82
C ALA A 246 -19.77 -8.17 -3.99
N ALA A 247 -18.99 -7.18 -4.47
CA ALA A 247 -18.79 -5.90 -3.80
C ALA A 247 -20.10 -5.09 -3.75
N ASP A 248 -20.89 -5.09 -4.82
CA ASP A 248 -22.20 -4.44 -4.85
C ASP A 248 -23.16 -5.07 -3.84
N LYS A 249 -23.17 -6.40 -3.78
CA LYS A 249 -24.00 -7.12 -2.81
C LYS A 249 -23.59 -6.76 -1.38
N GLU A 250 -22.29 -6.68 -1.09
CA GLU A 250 -21.79 -6.27 0.22
C GLU A 250 -22.12 -4.80 0.52
N LEU A 251 -21.87 -3.88 -0.41
CA LEU A 251 -22.16 -2.46 -0.24
C LEU A 251 -23.62 -2.25 0.15
N MET A 252 -24.53 -2.85 -0.60
CA MET A 252 -25.98 -2.65 -0.45
C MET A 252 -26.55 -3.34 0.79
N ASN A 253 -26.08 -4.54 1.14
CA ASN A 253 -26.70 -5.34 2.19
C ASN A 253 -25.99 -5.26 3.54
N ASP A 254 -24.71 -4.88 3.57
CA ASP A 254 -23.91 -4.87 4.79
C ASP A 254 -23.35 -3.47 5.10
N ILE A 255 -22.63 -2.83 4.16
CA ILE A 255 -21.90 -1.58 4.44
C ILE A 255 -22.85 -0.39 4.61
N ILE A 256 -23.75 -0.12 3.65
CA ILE A 256 -24.70 1.00 3.78
C ILE A 256 -25.53 0.88 5.06
N PRO A 257 -26.13 -0.28 5.38
CA PRO A 257 -26.83 -0.46 6.66
C PRO A 257 -25.95 -0.25 7.89
N LEU A 258 -24.68 -0.68 7.86
CA LEU A 258 -23.73 -0.44 8.94
C LEU A 258 -23.48 1.06 9.15
N ILE A 259 -23.27 1.81 8.08
CA ILE A 259 -23.04 3.26 8.13
C ILE A 259 -24.30 3.98 8.62
N ASP A 260 -25.47 3.64 8.07
CA ASP A 260 -26.77 4.20 8.48
C ASP A 260 -27.09 3.96 9.97
N ALA A 261 -26.57 2.86 10.55
CA ALA A 261 -26.77 2.51 11.97
C ALA A 261 -25.76 3.18 12.91
N ARG A 262 -24.53 3.45 12.46
CA ARG A 262 -23.46 3.99 13.32
C ARG A 262 -23.27 5.50 13.20
N PHE A 263 -23.77 6.10 12.13
CA PHE A 263 -23.58 7.51 11.82
C PHE A 263 -24.92 8.15 11.47
N ASN A 264 -25.11 9.41 11.86
CA ASN A 264 -26.19 10.25 11.38
C ASN A 264 -25.90 10.73 9.94
N VAL A 265 -26.41 9.98 8.96
CA VAL A 265 -26.19 10.18 7.52
C VAL A 265 -27.50 10.25 6.74
N ARG A 266 -27.46 10.90 5.57
CA ARG A 266 -28.58 10.94 4.63
C ARG A 266 -28.90 9.55 4.10
N LYS A 267 -30.20 9.25 4.02
CA LYS A 267 -30.71 7.93 3.58
C LYS A 267 -31.34 7.93 2.19
N ASP A 268 -31.45 9.09 1.58
CA ASP A 268 -31.95 9.28 0.22
C ASP A 268 -30.82 9.15 -0.83
N ALA A 269 -31.19 9.00 -2.10
CA ALA A 269 -30.24 8.82 -3.20
C ALA A 269 -29.35 10.05 -3.41
N ASP A 270 -29.89 11.26 -3.30
CA ASP A 270 -29.14 12.51 -3.46
C ASP A 270 -28.06 12.69 -2.37
N GLY A 271 -28.11 11.88 -1.31
CA GLY A 271 -27.21 11.93 -0.16
C GLY A 271 -26.07 10.92 -0.25
N ARG A 272 -26.03 10.10 -1.30
CA ARG A 272 -25.02 9.06 -1.50
C ARG A 272 -24.30 9.27 -2.83
N ALA A 273 -22.98 9.28 -2.76
CA ALA A 273 -22.11 9.26 -3.93
C ALA A 273 -21.27 7.99 -3.91
N LEU A 274 -20.97 7.46 -5.09
CA LEU A 274 -20.05 6.35 -5.29
C LEU A 274 -19.01 6.76 -6.33
N ALA A 275 -17.74 6.53 -6.02
CA ALA A 275 -16.63 6.79 -6.93
C ALA A 275 -15.56 5.72 -6.78
N GLY A 276 -14.70 5.56 -7.78
CA GLY A 276 -13.58 4.63 -7.66
C GLY A 276 -12.50 4.79 -8.71
N LEU A 277 -11.35 4.17 -8.44
CA LEU A 277 -10.17 4.19 -9.30
C LEU A 277 -9.97 2.85 -10.00
N SER A 278 -9.77 2.85 -11.32
CA SER A 278 -9.41 1.66 -12.11
C SER A 278 -10.42 0.52 -11.94
N GLN A 279 -10.10 -0.59 -11.26
CA GLN A 279 -11.09 -1.60 -10.89
C GLN A 279 -12.24 -1.01 -10.09
N GLY A 280 -11.95 -0.21 -9.05
CA GLY A 280 -12.99 0.45 -8.28
C GLY A 280 -13.85 1.39 -9.11
N GLY A 281 -13.29 1.96 -10.18
CA GLY A 281 -14.04 2.74 -11.16
C GLY A 281 -14.97 1.85 -12.00
N TYR A 282 -14.51 0.68 -12.42
CA TYR A 282 -15.36 -0.33 -13.06
C TYR A 282 -16.48 -0.80 -12.12
N GLN A 283 -16.19 -1.00 -10.83
CA GLN A 283 -17.18 -1.40 -9.82
C GLN A 283 -18.19 -0.30 -9.48
N ALA A 284 -17.86 0.97 -9.74
CA ALA A 284 -18.73 2.10 -9.46
C ALA A 284 -19.71 2.43 -10.62
N LEU A 285 -19.52 1.85 -11.80
CA LEU A 285 -20.30 2.08 -13.02
C LEU A 285 -21.37 1.01 -13.23
#